data_AF-A0A8B6C4A8-F1
#
_entry.id   AF-A0A8B6C4A8-F1
#
_cell.length_a   1.000
_cell.length_b   1.000
_cell.length_c   1.000
_cell.angle_alpha   90.00
_cell.angle_beta   90.00
_cell.angle_gamma   90.00
#
_symmetry.space_group_name_H-M   'P 1'
#
loop_
_entity.id
_entity.type
_entity.pdbx_description
1 polymer ?
#
loop_
_entity_poly.entity_id
_entity_poly.type
_entity_poly.pdbx_seq_one_letter_code
_entity_poly.pdbx_strand_id
1 'polypeptide(L)'
;MHPDTCGPYKIKYVRDLTVGIDNSKPDNIPTLPVSKSSQMVTYTFENGCVATLRTSGTEPKIKYYTEHKPDPQKGLDKQSAQHELEDIVQCIITYFLQPEKYNLQTRVT
;
A
#
# COMPACT_ATOMS: atom_id res chain seq x y z
N MET A 1 14.28 -5.09 4.54
CA MET A 1 13.90 -3.68 4.81
C MET A 1 12.78 -3.33 3.86
N HIS A 2 11.75 -2.65 4.35
CA HIS A 2 10.67 -2.12 3.52
C HIS A 2 11.10 -0.76 2.92
N PRO A 3 10.51 -0.34 1.79
CA PRO A 3 10.86 0.95 1.19
C PRO A 3 10.34 2.11 2.04
N ASP A 4 11.12 3.19 2.11
CA ASP A 4 10.72 4.44 2.78
C ASP A 4 9.90 5.36 1.86
N THR A 5 9.86 5.07 0.55
CA THR A 5 9.10 5.82 -0.46
C THR A 5 8.48 4.91 -1.52
N CYS A 6 7.44 5.41 -2.19
CA CYS A 6 6.91 4.89 -3.44
C CYS A 6 6.89 6.02 -4.47
N GLY A 7 7.85 6.02 -5.40
CA GLY A 7 8.08 7.20 -6.25
C GLY A 7 8.35 8.45 -5.39
N PRO A 8 7.64 9.57 -5.60
CA PRO A 8 7.82 10.79 -4.81
C PRO A 8 7.14 10.75 -3.44
N TYR A 9 6.31 9.74 -3.16
CA TYR A 9 5.48 9.70 -1.95
C TYR A 9 6.20 8.99 -0.79
N LYS A 10 6.33 9.68 0.34
CA LYS A 10 6.95 9.15 1.56
C LYS A 10 6.01 8.20 2.30
N ILE A 11 6.56 7.08 2.74
CA ILE A 11 5.88 6.09 3.56
C ILE A 11 6.15 6.42 5.03
N LYS A 12 5.07 6.67 5.77
CA LYS A 12 5.11 6.92 7.21
C LYS A 12 5.20 5.63 8.01
N TYR A 13 4.35 4.65 7.65
CA TYR A 13 4.31 3.36 8.34
C TYR A 13 4.15 2.19 7.38
N VAL A 14 4.70 1.05 7.78
CA VAL A 14 4.54 -0.25 7.13
C VAL A 14 4.05 -1.26 8.14
N ARG A 15 2.95 -1.94 7.78
CA ARG A 15 2.50 -3.17 8.43
C ARG A 15 2.63 -4.31 7.45
N ASP A 16 3.44 -5.31 7.77
CA ASP A 16 3.56 -6.55 7.03
C ASP A 16 3.14 -7.73 7.91
N LEU A 17 1.92 -8.23 7.66
CA LEU A 17 1.34 -9.37 8.38
C LEU A 17 1.89 -10.72 7.89
N THR A 18 2.79 -10.72 6.92
CA THR A 18 3.53 -11.89 6.47
C THR A 18 4.69 -12.20 7.40
N VAL A 19 5.43 -11.16 7.78
CA VAL A 19 6.65 -11.27 8.61
C VAL A 19 6.45 -10.79 10.04
N GLY A 20 5.30 -10.19 10.35
CA GLY A 20 4.94 -9.79 11.70
C GLY A 20 5.53 -8.46 12.12
N ILE A 21 5.52 -7.47 11.23
CA ILE A 21 6.04 -6.12 11.48
C ILE A 21 4.89 -5.12 11.39
N ASP A 22 4.79 -4.18 12.34
CA ASP A 22 3.96 -2.98 12.26
C ASP A 22 4.65 -1.81 12.94
N ASN A 23 5.37 -0.98 12.17
CA ASN A 23 6.15 0.12 12.73
C ASN A 23 5.29 1.33 13.18
N SER A 24 3.96 1.24 13.08
CA SER A 24 3.05 2.19 13.73
C SER A 24 2.85 1.87 15.21
N LYS A 25 3.32 0.71 15.68
CA LYS A 25 3.20 0.26 17.08
C LYS A 25 4.52 0.50 17.83
N PRO A 26 4.46 0.83 19.14
CA PRO A 26 5.65 1.12 19.94
C PRO A 26 6.72 0.00 19.95
N ASP A 27 6.29 -1.25 19.82
CA ASP A 27 7.14 -2.46 19.82
C ASP A 27 7.43 -3.00 18.41
N ASN A 28 6.93 -2.33 17.36
CA ASN A 28 6.93 -2.79 15.98
C ASN A 28 6.15 -4.11 15.73
N ILE A 29 5.24 -4.50 16.64
CA ILE A 29 4.49 -5.76 16.56
C ILE A 29 3.03 -5.48 16.14
N PRO A 30 2.51 -6.17 15.10
CA PRO A 30 1.11 -6.02 14.72
C PRO A 30 0.15 -6.51 15.81
N THR A 31 -0.95 -5.78 15.98
CA THR A 31 -2.08 -6.25 16.80
C THR A 31 -3.01 -7.21 16.05
N LEU A 32 -2.81 -7.36 14.74
CA LEU A 32 -3.58 -8.27 13.88
C LEU A 32 -2.85 -9.61 13.73
N PRO A 33 -3.57 -10.70 13.45
CA PRO A 33 -2.95 -12.01 13.22
C PRO A 33 -1.90 -11.98 12.12
N VAL A 34 -0.76 -12.60 12.38
CA VAL A 34 0.35 -12.77 11.42
C VAL A 34 0.23 -14.14 10.77
N SER A 35 0.34 -14.20 9.45
CA SER A 35 0.26 -15.45 8.69
C SER A 35 1.21 -15.43 7.50
N LYS A 36 2.21 -16.32 7.53
CA LYS A 36 3.16 -16.50 6.41
C LYS A 36 2.47 -16.99 5.13
N SER A 37 1.29 -17.59 5.21
CA SER A 37 0.54 -18.05 4.04
C SER A 37 -0.44 -17.01 3.51
N SER A 38 -0.71 -15.93 4.25
CA SER A 38 -1.64 -14.86 3.88
C SER A 38 -0.87 -13.56 3.66
N GLN A 39 -0.21 -13.46 2.50
CA GLN A 39 0.61 -12.29 2.16
C GLN A 39 -0.24 -11.02 2.19
N MET A 40 0.11 -10.09 3.08
CA MET A 40 -0.60 -8.82 3.23
C MET A 40 0.33 -7.73 3.76
N VAL A 41 0.53 -6.68 2.97
CA VAL A 41 1.36 -5.53 3.33
C VAL A 41 0.55 -4.26 3.19
N THR A 42 0.53 -3.43 4.22
CA THR A 42 -0.12 -2.13 4.26
C THR A 42 0.91 -1.03 4.41
N TYR A 43 0.87 -0.05 3.52
CA TYR A 43 1.66 1.18 3.54
C TYR A 43 0.77 2.35 3.93
N THR A 44 1.18 3.11 4.94
CA THR A 44 0.56 4.39 5.30
C THR A 44 1.49 5.51 4.86
N PHE A 45 1.03 6.40 3.98
CA PHE A 45 1.81 7.50 3.43
C PHE A 45 1.67 8.76 4.29
N GLU A 46 2.66 9.66 4.24
CA GLU A 46 2.63 10.92 5.01
C GLU A 46 1.50 11.87 4.59
N ASN A 47 1.05 11.80 3.33
CA ASN A 47 -0.04 12.62 2.81
C ASN A 47 -1.44 12.08 3.17
N GLY A 48 -1.54 10.95 3.88
CA GLY A 48 -2.81 10.37 4.30
C GLY A 48 -3.37 9.32 3.34
N CYS A 49 -2.63 8.93 2.31
CA CYS A 49 -2.94 7.72 1.55
C CYS A 49 -2.64 6.47 2.36
N VAL A 50 -3.47 5.43 2.22
CA VAL A 50 -3.21 4.08 2.73
C VAL A 50 -3.38 3.10 1.58
N ALA A 51 -2.41 2.21 1.40
CA ALA A 51 -2.44 1.18 0.37
C ALA A 51 -2.19 -0.20 0.98
N THR A 52 -3.06 -1.17 0.70
CA THR A 52 -2.87 -2.56 1.13
C THR A 52 -2.75 -3.47 -0.08
N LEU A 53 -1.62 -4.18 -0.19
CA LEU A 53 -1.38 -5.24 -1.17
C LEU A 53 -1.63 -6.59 -0.51
N ARG A 54 -2.35 -7.49 -1.17
CA ARG A 54 -2.58 -8.85 -0.66
C ARG A 54 -2.68 -9.88 -1.77
N THR A 55 -2.39 -11.13 -1.46
CA THR A 55 -2.74 -12.25 -2.33
C THR A 55 -4.24 -12.59 -2.21
N SER A 56 -4.80 -13.12 -3.30
CA SER A 56 -6.08 -13.81 -3.27
C SER A 56 -5.88 -15.21 -2.69
N GLY A 57 -6.81 -15.66 -1.84
CA GLY A 57 -6.73 -16.99 -1.21
C GLY A 57 -7.14 -18.14 -2.12
N THR A 58 -7.86 -17.86 -3.21
CA THR A 58 -8.49 -18.88 -4.07
C THR A 58 -8.01 -18.83 -5.51
N GLU A 59 -7.32 -17.77 -5.91
CA GLU A 59 -6.86 -17.57 -7.28
C GLU A 59 -5.43 -17.02 -7.28
N PRO A 60 -4.62 -17.29 -8.31
CA PRO A 60 -3.25 -16.77 -8.43
C PRO A 60 -3.28 -15.28 -8.84
N LYS A 61 -3.77 -14.42 -7.95
CA LYS A 61 -3.95 -12.98 -8.18
C LYS A 61 -3.43 -12.18 -6.99
N ILE A 62 -2.87 -11.01 -7.29
CA ILE A 62 -2.58 -9.97 -6.31
C ILE A 62 -3.71 -8.93 -6.39
N LYS A 63 -4.23 -8.51 -5.24
CA LYS A 63 -5.21 -7.44 -5.10
C LYS A 63 -4.57 -6.28 -4.36
N TYR A 64 -4.97 -5.07 -4.70
CA TYR A 64 -4.62 -3.88 -3.93
C TYR A 64 -5.86 -3.07 -3.62
N TYR A 65 -5.84 -2.41 -2.46
CA TYR A 65 -6.87 -1.49 -2.00
C TYR A 65 -6.17 -0.19 -1.65
N THR A 66 -6.68 0.94 -2.11
CA THR A 66 -6.13 2.24 -1.81
C THR A 66 -7.23 3.18 -1.36
N GLU A 67 -6.94 3.99 -0.35
CA GLU A 67 -7.81 5.06 0.13
C GLU A 67 -6.95 6.29 0.40
N HIS A 68 -7.50 7.47 0.15
CA HIS A 68 -6.79 8.72 0.34
C HIS A 68 -7.60 9.67 1.21
N LYS A 69 -7.10 9.93 2.42
CA LYS A 69 -7.71 10.85 3.37
C LYS A 69 -6.69 11.94 3.75
N PRO A 70 -6.65 13.05 3.00
CA PRO A 70 -5.73 14.13 3.29
C PRO A 70 -6.03 14.78 4.65
N ASP A 71 -5.04 15.47 5.20
CA ASP A 71 -5.25 16.36 6.34
C ASP A 71 -6.16 17.53 5.93
N PRO A 72 -7.35 17.69 6.54
CA PRO A 72 -8.25 18.81 6.23
C PRO A 72 -7.60 20.19 6.41
N GLN A 73 -6.60 20.31 7.31
CA GLN A 73 -5.89 21.58 7.54
C GLN A 73 -5.00 21.99 6.37
N LYS A 74 -4.62 21.04 5.50
CA LYS A 74 -3.84 21.32 4.28
C LYS A 74 -4.70 21.81 3.12
N GLY A 75 -6.03 21.79 3.26
CA GLY A 75 -6.95 22.37 2.28
C GLY A 75 -6.97 21.69 0.92
N LEU A 76 -6.56 20.41 0.84
CA LEU A 76 -6.56 19.67 -0.41
C LEU A 76 -8.01 19.41 -0.85
N ASP A 77 -8.38 19.89 -2.03
CA ASP A 77 -9.72 19.65 -2.56
C ASP A 77 -9.88 18.19 -3.03
N LYS A 78 -11.14 17.80 -3.28
CA LYS A 78 -11.48 16.44 -3.69
C LYS A 78 -10.80 16.03 -5.00
N GLN A 79 -10.66 16.94 -5.95
CA GLN A 79 -10.09 16.66 -7.26
C GLN A 79 -8.58 16.44 -7.15
N SER A 80 -7.87 17.28 -6.40
CA SER A 80 -6.45 17.09 -6.11
C SER A 80 -6.18 15.81 -5.32
N ALA A 81 -7.02 15.49 -4.32
CA ALA A 81 -6.89 14.24 -3.57
C ALA A 81 -7.09 13.00 -4.45
N GLN A 82 -8.04 13.06 -5.39
CA GLN A 82 -8.27 12.00 -6.36
C GLN A 82 -7.07 11.83 -7.31
N HIS A 83 -6.51 12.94 -7.79
CA HIS A 83 -5.33 12.91 -8.66
C HIS A 83 -4.11 12.34 -7.94
N GLU A 84 -3.84 12.76 -6.69
CA GLU A 84 -2.77 12.18 -5.89
C GLU A 84 -2.97 10.67 -5.67
N LEU A 85 -4.20 10.22 -5.43
CA LEU A 85 -4.49 8.79 -5.28
C LEU A 85 -4.18 8.01 -6.57
N GLU A 86 -4.56 8.52 -7.73
CA GLU A 86 -4.28 7.92 -9.03
C GLU A 86 -2.77 7.81 -9.29
N ASP A 87 -2.02 8.87 -9.00
CA ASP A 87 -0.56 8.91 -9.13
C ASP A 87 0.13 7.92 -8.18
N ILE A 88 -0.35 7.80 -6.93
CA ILE A 88 0.16 6.82 -5.96
C ILE A 88 -0.12 5.40 -6.43
N VAL A 89 -1.33 5.13 -6.96
CA VAL A 89 -1.67 3.83 -7.56
C VAL A 89 -0.72 3.49 -8.70
N GLN A 90 -0.42 4.45 -9.58
CA GLN A 90 0.53 4.24 -10.66
C GLN A 90 1.93 3.97 -10.13
N CYS A 91 2.38 4.68 -9.10
CA CYS A 91 3.66 4.42 -8.43
C CYS A 91 3.71 3.01 -7.82
N ILE A 92 2.64 2.55 -7.17
CA ILE A 92 2.55 1.20 -6.61
C ILE A 92 2.67 0.15 -7.73
N ILE A 93 1.96 0.34 -8.84
CA ILE A 93 2.03 -0.57 -9.98
C ILE A 93 3.45 -0.62 -10.54
N THR A 94 4.05 0.54 -10.79
CA THR A 94 5.37 0.65 -11.42
C THR A 94 6.49 0.15 -10.51
N TYR A 95 6.54 0.60 -9.24
CA TYR A 95 7.70 0.36 -8.37
C TYR A 95 7.55 -0.89 -7.51
N PHE A 96 6.35 -1.26 -7.09
CA PHE A 96 6.14 -2.38 -6.17
C PHE A 96 5.67 -3.63 -6.90
N LEU A 97 4.62 -3.53 -7.72
CA LEU A 97 4.08 -4.69 -8.43
C LEU A 97 4.90 -5.09 -9.66
N GLN A 98 5.55 -4.12 -10.33
CA GLN A 98 6.46 -4.33 -11.47
C GLN A 98 5.91 -5.36 -12.48
N PRO A 99 4.72 -5.14 -13.07
CA PRO A 99 4.01 -6.16 -13.82
C PRO A 99 4.78 -6.72 -15.01
N GLU A 100 5.52 -5.88 -15.75
CA GLU A 100 6.35 -6.31 -16.88
C GLU A 100 7.48 -7.24 -16.44
N LYS A 101 8.12 -6.96 -15.30
CA LYS A 101 9.21 -7.78 -14.76
C LYS A 101 8.72 -9.15 -14.30
N TYR A 102 7.55 -9.21 -13.69
CA TYR A 102 7.00 -10.44 -13.10
C TYR A 102 5.91 -11.10 -13.95
N ASN A 103 5.75 -10.66 -15.21
CA ASN A 103 4.73 -11.16 -16.15
C ASN A 103 3.30 -11.15 -15.57
N LEU A 104 2.96 -10.11 -14.80
CA LEU A 104 1.61 -9.92 -14.26
C LEU A 104 0.72 -9.29 -15.33
N GLN A 105 -0.49 -9.82 -15.48
CA GLN A 105 -1.52 -9.25 -16.35
C GLN A 105 -2.51 -8.43 -15.51
N THR A 106 -2.72 -7.18 -15.89
CA THR A 106 -3.78 -6.36 -15.31
C THR A 106 -5.14 -6.87 -15.76
N ARG A 107 -6.04 -7.09 -14.82
CA ARG A 107 -7.47 -7.30 -15.11
C ARG A 107 -8.22 -6.10 -14.61
N VAL A 108 -8.74 -5.31 -15.54
CA VAL A 108 -9.76 -4.31 -15.25
C VAL A 108 -11.08 -5.09 -15.10
N THR A 109 -11.61 -5.13 -13.89
CA THR A 109 -12.98 -5.61 -13.63
C THR A 109 -13.93 -4.44 -13.56
#